data_AF-A0A2A2LF26-F1
#
_entry.id   AF-A0A2A2LF26-F1
#
_cell.length_a   1.000
_cell.length_b   1.000
_cell.length_c   1.000
_cell.angle_alpha   90.00
_cell.angle_beta   90.00
_cell.angle_gamma   90.00
#
_symmetry.space_group_name_H-M   'P 1'
#
loop_
_entity.id
_entity.type
_entity.pdbx_description
1 polymer ?
#
loop_
_entity_poly.entity_id
_entity_poly.type
_entity_poly.pdbx_seq_one_letter_code
_entity_poly.pdbx_strand_id
1 'polypeptide(L)'
;MVSNCYTPSKREEAIAELAKYINVTIVGKCAKDSVNRGLCPRGNDCKSLLESYPFYIAIENTVCKNYITEKLMFRLDIPSIPIVMKRKIYEEENIPPSMFIALDDFRGPKELADYLKMLQTNMTAYKKHMEWRQGEWTIVPWHVLGYKPGMCGLCEKLWEPNRTRKSIENIRSHYEKLAACEDSNDSFVQNWVSTSIL
;
A
#
# COMPACT_ATOMS: atom_id res chain seq x y z
N MET A 1 -5.62 -4.54 7.74
CA MET A 1 -5.54 -4.11 9.16
C MET A 1 -5.42 -2.61 9.20
N VAL A 2 -6.28 -1.90 9.93
CA VAL A 2 -6.37 -0.44 9.91
C VAL A 2 -6.72 0.13 11.28
N SER A 3 -6.07 1.23 11.64
CA SER A 3 -6.33 1.96 12.89
C SER A 3 -6.64 3.44 12.70
N ASN A 4 -6.36 3.99 11.52
CA ASN A 4 -6.79 5.32 11.10
C ASN A 4 -8.01 5.17 10.18
N CYS A 5 -9.18 5.61 10.67
CA CYS A 5 -10.49 5.30 10.08
C CYS A 5 -11.07 6.42 9.22
N TYR A 6 -10.43 7.60 9.24
CA TYR A 6 -10.83 8.75 8.45
C TYR A 6 -9.55 9.31 7.85
N THR A 7 -9.38 9.14 6.53
CA THR A 7 -8.11 9.47 5.88
C THR A 7 -8.31 10.43 4.73
N PRO A 8 -7.35 11.33 4.45
CA PRO A 8 -7.40 12.18 3.25
C PRO A 8 -7.58 11.39 1.96
N SER A 9 -7.01 10.19 1.87
CA SER A 9 -7.16 9.30 0.72
C SER A 9 -8.56 8.69 0.54
N LYS A 10 -9.46 8.85 1.53
CA LYS A 10 -10.80 8.24 1.53
C LYS A 10 -10.79 6.71 1.37
N ARG A 11 -9.72 6.05 1.79
CA ARG A 11 -9.58 4.59 1.62
C ARG A 11 -10.70 3.82 2.30
N GLU A 12 -11.25 4.34 3.40
CA GLU A 12 -12.38 3.76 4.11
C GLU A 12 -13.63 3.68 3.22
N GLU A 13 -13.85 4.67 2.35
CA GLU A 13 -14.97 4.69 1.41
C GLU A 13 -14.74 3.68 0.28
N ALA A 14 -13.53 3.65 -0.31
CA ALA A 14 -13.16 2.66 -1.32
C ALA A 14 -13.31 1.22 -0.83
N ILE A 15 -12.84 0.94 0.40
CA ILE A 15 -12.93 -0.38 1.03
C ILE A 15 -14.39 -0.74 1.33
N ALA A 16 -15.19 0.21 1.83
CA ALA A 16 -16.61 -0.03 2.12
C ALA A 16 -17.40 -0.37 0.85
N GLU A 17 -17.11 0.30 -0.26
CA GLU A 17 -17.75 0.03 -1.55
C GLU A 17 -17.29 -1.30 -2.16
N LEU A 18 -16.00 -1.62 -2.10
CA LEU A 18 -15.48 -2.93 -2.51
C LEU A 18 -16.14 -4.08 -1.71
N ALA A 19 -16.35 -3.87 -0.41
CA ALA A 19 -16.95 -4.86 0.49
C ALA A 19 -18.40 -5.24 0.14
N LYS A 20 -19.07 -4.48 -0.74
CA LYS A 20 -20.39 -4.85 -1.28
C LYS A 20 -20.32 -6.02 -2.27
N TYR A 21 -19.17 -6.24 -2.90
CA TYR A 21 -19.01 -7.19 -4.00
C TYR A 21 -18.11 -8.37 -3.65
N ILE A 22 -17.23 -8.25 -2.65
CA ILE A 22 -16.36 -9.32 -2.15
C ILE A 22 -16.24 -9.22 -0.62
N ASN A 23 -16.08 -10.35 0.06
CA ASN A 23 -15.92 -10.35 1.52
C ASN A 23 -14.60 -9.68 1.91
N VAL A 24 -14.67 -8.64 2.75
CA VAL A 24 -13.50 -7.90 3.25
C VAL A 24 -13.49 -7.93 4.77
N THR A 25 -12.49 -8.59 5.34
CA THR A 25 -12.27 -8.59 6.79
C THR A 25 -11.48 -7.34 7.20
N ILE A 26 -12.14 -6.41 7.90
CA ILE A 26 -11.48 -5.24 8.50
C ILE A 26 -11.01 -5.60 9.89
N VAL A 27 -9.69 -5.56 10.12
CA VAL A 27 -9.06 -5.88 11.40
C VAL A 27 -8.43 -4.63 12.01
N GLY A 28 -8.50 -4.49 13.33
CA GLY A 28 -7.94 -3.37 14.10
C GLY A 28 -8.99 -2.35 14.55
N LYS A 29 -8.56 -1.14 14.95
CA LYS A 29 -9.43 -0.13 15.59
C LYS A 29 -10.66 0.25 14.75
N CYS A 30 -10.55 0.19 13.43
CA CYS A 30 -11.66 0.55 12.53
C CYS A 30 -12.64 -0.60 12.25
N ALA A 31 -12.41 -1.80 12.80
CA ALA A 31 -13.36 -2.90 12.69
C ALA A 31 -14.67 -2.58 13.44
N LYS A 32 -15.79 -3.12 12.94
CA LYS A 32 -17.13 -2.87 13.50
C LYS A 32 -17.40 -3.70 14.76
N ASP A 33 -16.92 -4.93 14.80
CA ASP A 33 -17.12 -5.88 15.90
C ASP A 33 -15.86 -6.02 16.79
N SER A 34 -16.06 -6.49 18.03
CA SER A 34 -14.98 -6.65 19.01
C SER A 34 -14.00 -7.77 18.65
N VAL A 35 -14.45 -8.81 17.94
CA VAL A 35 -13.61 -9.94 17.52
C VAL A 35 -12.53 -9.45 16.56
N ASN A 36 -12.93 -8.76 15.49
CA ASN A 36 -12.02 -8.22 14.49
C ASN A 36 -11.16 -7.06 15.03
N ARG A 37 -11.61 -6.32 16.05
CA ARG A 37 -10.74 -5.37 16.77
C ARG A 37 -9.60 -6.07 17.50
N GLY A 38 -9.85 -7.25 18.05
CA GLY A 38 -8.88 -8.05 18.81
C GLY A 38 -8.08 -9.06 17.98
N LEU A 39 -8.42 -9.27 16.71
CA LEU A 39 -7.84 -10.35 15.89
C LEU A 39 -6.34 -10.18 15.62
N CYS A 40 -5.84 -8.94 15.65
CA CYS A 40 -4.43 -8.61 15.56
C CYS A 40 -4.13 -7.39 16.44
N PRO A 41 -3.85 -7.59 17.74
CA PRO A 41 -3.56 -6.47 18.63
C PRO A 41 -2.20 -5.84 18.28
N ARG A 42 -2.07 -4.53 18.51
CA ARG A 42 -0.85 -3.78 18.19
C ARG A 42 0.38 -4.42 18.87
N GLY A 43 1.43 -4.64 18.09
CA GLY A 43 2.68 -5.26 18.57
C GLY A 43 2.73 -6.78 18.46
N ASN A 44 1.63 -7.45 18.07
CA ASN A 44 1.65 -8.88 17.78
C ASN A 44 2.06 -9.15 16.34
N ASP A 45 2.64 -10.33 16.12
CA ASP A 45 2.81 -10.86 14.78
C ASP A 45 1.46 -11.40 14.28
N CYS A 46 1.04 -10.90 13.13
CA CYS A 46 -0.22 -11.25 12.48
C CYS A 46 0.02 -11.81 11.08
N LYS A 47 1.24 -12.32 10.84
CA LYS A 47 1.64 -12.92 9.57
C LYS A 47 0.72 -14.08 9.19
N SER A 48 0.50 -15.05 10.08
CA SER A 48 -0.37 -16.21 9.83
C SER A 48 -1.81 -15.81 9.47
N LEU A 49 -2.34 -14.78 10.14
CA LEU A 49 -3.64 -14.21 9.80
C LEU A 49 -3.65 -13.71 8.36
N LEU A 50 -2.65 -12.92 7.95
CA LEU A 50 -2.59 -12.38 6.59
C LEU A 50 -2.33 -13.45 5.52
N GLU A 51 -1.54 -14.47 5.82
CA GLU A 51 -1.27 -15.60 4.92
C GLU A 51 -2.55 -16.40 4.59
N SER A 52 -3.56 -16.35 5.48
CA SER A 52 -4.86 -16.97 5.23
C SER A 52 -5.72 -16.22 4.20
N TYR A 53 -5.30 -15.03 3.76
CA TYR A 53 -6.00 -14.24 2.73
C TYR A 53 -5.20 -14.19 1.43
N PRO A 54 -5.85 -14.40 0.26
CA PRO A 54 -5.18 -14.28 -1.04
C PRO A 54 -4.80 -12.82 -1.38
N PHE A 55 -5.46 -11.85 -0.74
CA PHE A 55 -5.20 -10.43 -0.94
C PHE A 55 -5.16 -9.70 0.39
N TYR A 56 -4.40 -8.61 0.45
CA TYR A 56 -4.45 -7.69 1.58
C TYR A 56 -4.47 -6.23 1.12
N ILE A 57 -5.17 -5.39 1.87
CA ILE A 57 -5.27 -3.96 1.57
C ILE A 57 -4.02 -3.24 2.09
N ALA A 58 -3.23 -2.68 1.18
CA ALA A 58 -2.00 -1.93 1.41
C ALA A 58 -2.16 -0.42 1.10
N ILE A 59 -3.38 0.11 1.20
CA ILE A 59 -3.71 1.48 0.84
C ILE A 59 -3.25 2.48 1.91
N GLU A 60 -2.55 3.52 1.46
CA GLU A 60 -2.04 4.62 2.27
C GLU A 60 -3.11 5.60 2.77
N ASN A 61 -2.78 6.34 3.83
CA ASN A 61 -3.71 7.32 4.41
C ASN A 61 -3.87 8.57 3.52
N THR A 62 -2.91 8.85 2.65
CA THR A 62 -2.91 9.97 1.70
C THR A 62 -2.35 9.48 0.38
N VAL A 63 -2.79 10.06 -0.73
CA VAL A 63 -2.30 9.74 -2.07
C VAL A 63 -1.24 10.78 -2.43
N CYS A 64 0.04 10.39 -2.35
CA CYS A 64 1.17 11.27 -2.63
C CYS A 64 2.24 10.53 -3.43
N LYS A 65 2.99 11.29 -4.21
CA LYS A 65 4.20 10.79 -4.87
C LYS A 65 5.20 10.28 -3.82
N ASN A 66 5.85 9.15 -4.12
CA ASN A 66 6.84 8.46 -3.28
C ASN A 66 6.34 8.05 -1.87
N TYR A 67 5.04 8.19 -1.54
CA TYR A 67 4.54 7.81 -0.22
C TYR A 67 4.13 6.33 -0.21
N ILE A 68 5.12 5.46 -0.01
CA ILE A 68 4.96 4.01 0.06
C ILE A 68 5.58 3.55 1.37
N THR A 69 4.77 2.89 2.22
CA THR A 69 5.14 2.65 3.62
C THR A 69 5.23 1.17 3.99
N GLU A 70 5.24 0.89 5.29
CA GLU A 70 5.20 -0.45 5.86
C GLU A 70 4.04 -1.31 5.34
N LYS A 71 2.95 -0.66 4.90
CA LYS A 71 1.74 -1.33 4.43
C LYS A 71 2.04 -2.28 3.28
N LEU A 72 2.88 -1.86 2.34
CA LEU A 72 3.39 -2.73 1.28
C LEU A 72 4.65 -3.47 1.75
N MET A 73 5.63 -2.74 2.30
CA MET A 73 7.00 -3.24 2.49
C MET A 73 7.11 -4.38 3.51
N PHE A 74 6.31 -4.39 4.59
CA PHE A 74 6.48 -5.36 5.68
C PHE A 74 5.80 -6.71 5.40
N ARG A 75 5.10 -6.84 4.27
CA ARG A 75 4.29 -8.02 3.92
C ARG A 75 4.70 -8.61 2.57
N LEU A 76 5.90 -8.27 2.11
CA LEU A 76 6.42 -8.79 0.85
C LEU A 76 6.79 -10.27 0.93
N ASP A 77 6.92 -10.85 2.12
CA ASP A 77 7.32 -12.25 2.33
C ASP A 77 6.15 -13.23 2.36
N ILE A 78 4.90 -12.75 2.40
CA ILE A 78 3.70 -13.60 2.40
C ILE A 78 3.15 -13.82 0.98
N PRO A 79 2.53 -14.97 0.68
CA PRO A 79 1.97 -15.28 -0.63
C PRO A 79 0.58 -14.64 -0.83
N SER A 80 0.41 -13.38 -0.40
CA SER A 80 -0.82 -12.59 -0.51
C SER A 80 -0.54 -11.37 -1.38
N ILE A 81 -1.46 -11.02 -2.29
CA ILE A 81 -1.24 -9.91 -3.24
C ILE A 81 -1.72 -8.59 -2.61
N PRO A 82 -0.86 -7.57 -2.48
CA PRO A 82 -1.25 -6.23 -2.03
C PRO A 82 -2.21 -5.56 -3.01
N ILE A 83 -3.25 -4.95 -2.46
CA ILE A 83 -4.13 -4.02 -3.16
C ILE A 83 -3.76 -2.60 -2.75
N VAL A 84 -3.42 -1.75 -3.71
CA VAL A 84 -2.91 -0.39 -3.53
C VAL A 84 -3.82 0.64 -4.20
N MET A 85 -3.59 1.93 -3.91
CA MET A 85 -4.49 2.99 -4.42
C MET A 85 -4.30 3.26 -5.91
N LYS A 86 -3.11 3.72 -6.32
CA LYS A 86 -2.82 4.17 -7.68
C LYS A 86 -1.56 3.54 -8.23
N ARG A 87 -1.63 2.92 -9.41
CA ARG A 87 -0.51 2.20 -10.04
C ARG A 87 0.74 3.06 -10.20
N LYS A 88 0.56 4.27 -10.72
CA LYS A 88 1.66 5.20 -11.05
C LYS A 88 2.56 5.52 -9.85
N ILE A 89 2.02 5.60 -8.63
CA ILE A 89 2.82 5.89 -7.42
C ILE A 89 3.88 4.82 -7.17
N TYR A 90 3.55 3.56 -7.47
CA TYR A 90 4.42 2.42 -7.20
C TYR A 90 5.37 2.16 -8.38
N GLU A 91 4.91 2.32 -9.62
CA GLU A 91 5.75 2.14 -10.81
C GLU A 91 6.84 3.23 -10.95
N GLU A 92 6.56 4.47 -10.53
CA GLU A 92 7.58 5.53 -10.48
C GLU A 92 8.72 5.22 -9.50
N GLU A 93 8.46 4.37 -8.49
CA GLU A 93 9.45 3.88 -7.52
C GLU A 93 10.07 2.54 -7.94
N ASN A 94 9.92 2.16 -9.20
CA ASN A 94 10.39 0.89 -9.77
C ASN A 94 9.81 -0.36 -9.10
N ILE A 95 8.67 -0.27 -8.40
CA ILE A 95 8.04 -1.45 -7.81
C ILE A 95 7.44 -2.32 -8.91
N PRO A 96 7.69 -3.65 -8.92
CA PRO A 96 7.24 -4.53 -9.98
C PRO A 96 5.72 -4.47 -10.19
N PRO A 97 5.24 -4.26 -11.43
CA PRO A 97 3.80 -4.18 -11.70
C PRO A 97 3.03 -5.45 -11.31
N SER A 98 3.67 -6.61 -11.37
CA SER A 98 3.06 -7.89 -10.96
C SER A 98 2.89 -8.02 -9.45
N MET A 99 3.65 -7.26 -8.64
CA MET A 99 3.63 -7.35 -7.19
C MET A 99 2.32 -6.91 -6.56
N PHE A 100 1.57 -6.01 -7.20
CA PHE A 100 0.37 -5.40 -6.62
C PHE A 100 -0.77 -5.26 -7.62
N ILE A 101 -1.97 -5.05 -7.10
CA ILE A 101 -3.17 -4.70 -7.84
C ILE A 101 -3.56 -3.28 -7.44
N ALA A 102 -3.72 -2.36 -8.39
CA ALA A 102 -4.11 -0.99 -8.08
C ALA A 102 -5.61 -0.78 -8.30
N LEU A 103 -6.25 0.09 -7.51
CA LEU A 103 -7.68 0.37 -7.69
C LEU A 103 -7.96 1.03 -9.05
N ASP A 104 -7.06 1.92 -9.49
CA ASP A 104 -7.17 2.66 -10.75
C ASP A 104 -6.92 1.82 -12.02
N ASP A 105 -6.60 0.54 -11.87
CA ASP A 105 -6.59 -0.43 -12.97
C ASP A 105 -8.03 -0.81 -13.41
N PHE A 106 -9.04 -0.47 -12.61
CA PHE A 106 -10.43 -0.87 -12.80
C PHE A 106 -11.35 0.34 -12.79
N ARG A 107 -12.45 0.27 -13.55
CA ARG A 107 -13.46 1.34 -13.61
C ARG A 107 -14.15 1.59 -12.28
N GLY A 108 -14.22 0.57 -11.42
CA GLY A 108 -14.83 0.69 -10.10
C GLY A 108 -14.70 -0.58 -9.25
N PRO A 109 -15.20 -0.54 -8.00
CA PRO A 109 -15.09 -1.63 -7.04
C PRO A 109 -15.69 -2.95 -7.50
N LYS A 110 -16.76 -2.94 -8.31
CA LYS A 110 -17.35 -4.18 -8.84
C LYS A 110 -16.39 -4.90 -9.79
N GLU A 111 -15.78 -4.17 -10.72
CA GLU A 111 -14.86 -4.75 -11.71
C GLU A 111 -13.60 -5.29 -11.02
N LEU A 112 -13.08 -4.56 -10.03
CA LEU A 112 -12.01 -5.06 -9.17
C LEU A 112 -12.44 -6.34 -8.43
N ALA A 113 -13.62 -6.37 -7.82
CA ALA A 113 -14.10 -7.56 -7.11
C ALA A 113 -14.25 -8.78 -8.03
N ASP A 114 -14.72 -8.58 -9.25
CA ASP A 114 -14.85 -9.64 -10.26
C ASP A 114 -13.46 -10.18 -10.66
N TYR A 115 -12.46 -9.30 -10.81
CA TYR A 115 -11.08 -9.69 -11.04
C TYR A 115 -10.49 -10.49 -9.86
N LEU A 116 -10.69 -10.02 -8.62
CA LEU A 116 -10.21 -10.72 -7.42
C LEU A 116 -10.84 -12.12 -7.27
N LYS A 117 -12.14 -12.26 -7.56
CA LYS A 117 -12.81 -13.58 -7.57
C LYS A 117 -12.26 -14.50 -8.65
N MET A 118 -12.00 -13.97 -9.84
CA MET A 118 -11.35 -14.73 -10.92
C MET A 118 -9.98 -15.27 -10.45
N LEU A 119 -9.15 -14.42 -9.83
CA LEU A 119 -7.86 -14.82 -9.28
C LEU A 119 -7.98 -15.90 -8.20
N GLN A 120 -9.03 -15.89 -7.37
CA GLN A 120 -9.27 -16.95 -6.35
C GLN A 120 -9.53 -18.33 -6.98
N THR A 121 -10.08 -18.36 -8.19
CA THR A 121 -10.39 -19.61 -8.91
C THR A 121 -9.36 -19.99 -9.98
N ASN A 122 -8.45 -19.07 -10.34
CA ASN A 122 -7.46 -19.27 -11.39
C ASN A 122 -6.04 -19.12 -10.83
N MET A 123 -5.50 -20.25 -10.36
CA MET A 123 -4.15 -20.29 -9.77
C MET A 123 -3.05 -19.88 -10.75
N THR A 124 -3.23 -20.13 -12.05
CA THR A 124 -2.26 -19.69 -13.07
C THR A 124 -2.19 -18.17 -13.14
N ALA A 125 -3.34 -17.49 -13.17
CA ALA A 125 -3.39 -16.03 -13.13
C ALA A 125 -2.87 -15.47 -11.79
N TYR A 126 -3.23 -16.11 -10.67
CA TYR A 126 -2.72 -15.72 -9.35
C TYR A 126 -1.18 -15.78 -9.28
N LYS A 127 -0.59 -16.86 -9.79
CA LYS A 127 0.88 -17.04 -9.79
C LYS A 127 1.61 -16.00 -10.63
N LYS A 128 0.98 -15.41 -11.65
CA LYS A 128 1.59 -14.30 -12.42
C LYS A 128 1.91 -13.10 -11.54
N HIS A 129 1.11 -12.83 -10.51
CA HIS A 129 1.39 -11.78 -9.52
C HIS A 129 2.56 -12.10 -8.58
N MET A 130 3.10 -13.32 -8.63
CA MET A 130 4.25 -13.75 -7.83
C MET A 130 5.53 -13.84 -8.66
N GLU A 131 5.49 -13.55 -9.95
CA GLU A 131 6.64 -13.64 -10.87
C GLU A 131 7.79 -12.70 -10.48
N TRP A 132 7.50 -11.56 -9.84
CA TRP A 132 8.54 -10.65 -9.34
C TRP A 132 9.53 -11.32 -8.38
N ARG A 133 9.14 -12.44 -7.75
CA ARG A 133 9.99 -13.22 -6.84
C ARG A 133 11.02 -14.10 -7.56
N GLN A 134 11.00 -14.19 -8.89
CA GLN A 134 11.79 -15.16 -9.67
C GLN A 134 13.20 -14.70 -10.03
N GLY A 135 13.71 -13.58 -9.49
CA GLY A 135 15.15 -13.30 -9.50
C GLY A 135 15.57 -11.86 -9.75
N GLU A 136 14.68 -11.00 -10.28
CA GLU A 136 15.00 -9.58 -10.45
C GLU A 136 14.98 -8.79 -9.13
N TRP A 137 14.24 -9.30 -8.14
CA TRP A 137 14.00 -8.63 -6.88
C TRP A 137 14.37 -9.51 -5.69
N THR A 138 15.02 -8.91 -4.71
CA THR A 138 15.36 -9.57 -3.44
C THR A 138 14.75 -8.77 -2.29
N ILE A 139 14.07 -9.47 -1.38
CA ILE A 139 13.60 -8.87 -0.13
C ILE A 139 14.78 -8.78 0.81
N VAL A 140 15.15 -7.56 1.20
CA VAL A 140 16.30 -7.30 2.06
C VAL A 140 15.83 -6.96 3.48
N PRO A 141 16.29 -7.68 4.53
CA PRO A 141 16.00 -7.30 5.91
C PRO A 141 16.58 -5.92 6.26
N TRP A 142 15.88 -5.16 7.09
CA TRP A 142 16.23 -3.78 7.51
C TRP A 142 17.66 -3.61 8.08
N HIS A 143 18.29 -4.68 8.55
CA HIS A 143 19.59 -4.66 9.21
C HIS A 143 20.60 -5.64 8.60
N VAL A 144 20.45 -6.01 7.33
CA VAL A 144 21.46 -6.84 6.66
C VAL A 144 22.79 -6.07 6.58
N LEU A 145 23.90 -6.78 6.78
CA LEU A 145 25.24 -6.21 6.65
C LEU A 145 25.42 -5.62 5.24
N GLY A 146 25.85 -4.36 5.17
CA GLY A 146 26.05 -3.63 3.91
C GLY A 146 24.84 -2.82 3.43
N TYR A 147 23.66 -2.99 4.01
CA TYR A 147 22.49 -2.15 3.71
C TYR A 147 22.22 -1.20 4.88
N LYS A 148 22.41 0.11 4.66
CA LYS A 148 22.32 1.15 5.71
C LYS A 148 21.24 2.18 5.39
N PRO A 149 19.95 1.80 5.34
CA PRO A 149 18.87 2.74 5.05
C PRO A 149 18.66 3.72 6.21
N GLY A 150 17.96 4.82 5.92
CA GLY A 150 17.48 5.77 6.93
C GLY A 150 18.61 6.49 7.68
N MET A 151 18.57 6.43 9.02
CA MET A 151 19.46 7.21 9.88
C MET A 151 20.93 6.84 9.76
N CYS A 152 21.25 5.58 9.46
CA CYS A 152 22.64 5.16 9.24
C CYS A 152 23.21 5.81 7.97
N GLY A 153 22.46 5.77 6.86
CA GLY A 153 22.86 6.44 5.62
C GLY A 153 22.92 7.96 5.76
N LEU A 154 22.01 8.56 6.54
CA LEU A 154 22.11 9.99 6.89
C LEU A 154 23.39 10.29 7.66
N CYS A 155 23.73 9.47 8.66
CA CYS A 155 24.96 9.62 9.42
C CYS A 155 26.18 9.58 8.49
N GLU A 156 26.28 8.58 7.60
CA GLU A 156 27.37 8.48 6.63
C GLU A 156 27.50 9.73 5.75
N LYS A 157 26.38 10.25 5.24
CA LYS A 157 26.36 11.50 4.46
C LYS A 157 26.83 12.71 5.26
N LEU A 158 26.53 12.76 6.56
CA LEU A 158 27.00 13.83 7.43
C LEU A 158 28.52 13.76 7.67
N TRP A 159 29.14 12.58 7.56
CA TRP A 159 30.57 12.36 7.71
C TRP A 159 31.39 12.56 6.41
N GLU A 160 30.74 12.76 5.26
CA GLU A 160 31.45 13.02 3.99
C GLU A 160 32.31 14.30 4.10
N PRO A 161 33.59 14.29 3.67
CA PRO A 161 34.50 15.42 3.86
C PRO A 161 34.13 16.64 3.00
N ASN A 162 33.56 16.40 1.82
CA ASN A 162 33.10 17.45 0.90
C ASN A 162 31.57 17.49 0.90
N ARG A 163 31.00 18.41 1.66
CA ARG A 163 29.54 18.61 1.73
C ARG A 163 29.13 19.81 0.89
N THR A 164 28.15 19.63 0.02
CA THR A 164 27.49 20.75 -0.64
C THR A 164 26.50 21.38 0.34
N ARG A 165 26.61 22.69 0.55
CA ARG A 165 25.66 23.43 1.39
C ARG A 165 24.40 23.72 0.58
N LYS A 166 23.27 23.13 0.97
CA LYS A 166 21.95 23.46 0.46
C LYS A 166 21.09 23.92 1.65
N SER A 167 20.46 25.08 1.53
CA SER A 167 19.48 25.57 2.49
C SER A 167 18.10 25.53 1.86
N ILE A 168 17.10 25.12 2.63
CA ILE A 168 15.70 25.16 2.24
C ILE A 168 15.02 26.07 3.27
N GLU A 169 14.61 27.26 2.84
CA GLU A 169 14.03 28.27 3.74
C GLU A 169 12.67 27.83 4.29
N ASN A 170 11.82 27.27 3.43
CA ASN A 170 10.51 26.74 3.81
C ASN A 170 10.43 25.25 3.49
N ILE A 171 10.75 24.43 4.49
CA ILE A 171 10.73 22.98 4.35
C ILE A 171 9.34 22.43 4.02
N ARG A 172 8.27 23.07 4.53
CA ARG A 172 6.88 22.65 4.29
C ARG A 172 6.52 22.83 2.83
N SER A 173 6.69 24.04 2.28
CA SER A 173 6.39 24.33 0.88
C SER A 173 7.25 23.48 -0.07
N HIS A 174 8.52 23.29 0.28
CA HIS A 174 9.40 22.40 -0.49
C HIS A 174 8.88 20.97 -0.52
N TYR A 175 8.51 20.43 0.65
CA TYR A 175 7.98 19.08 0.76
C TYR A 175 6.63 18.92 0.06
N GLU A 176 5.69 19.86 0.24
CA GLU A 176 4.37 19.82 -0.42
C GLU A 176 4.51 19.77 -1.95
N LYS A 177 5.43 20.57 -2.51
CA LYS A 177 5.72 20.55 -3.95
C LYS A 177 6.34 19.23 -4.42
N LEU A 178 7.21 18.62 -3.61
CA LEU A 178 7.85 17.34 -3.95
C LEU A 178 6.91 16.15 -3.81
N ALA A 179 6.17 16.10 -2.70
CA ALA A 179 5.22 15.04 -2.38
C ALA A 179 4.03 15.03 -3.34
N ALA A 180 3.68 16.20 -3.93
CA ALA A 180 2.66 16.33 -4.96
C ALA A 180 1.39 15.54 -4.62
N CYS A 181 0.91 15.71 -3.37
CA CYS A 181 -0.23 14.98 -2.86
C CYS A 181 -1.52 15.42 -3.54
N GLU A 182 -2.43 14.47 -3.76
CA GLU A 182 -3.77 14.78 -4.21
C GLU A 182 -4.57 15.45 -3.09
N ASP A 183 -5.37 16.45 -3.45
CA ASP A 183 -6.27 17.09 -2.49
C ASP A 183 -7.42 16.12 -2.14
N SER A 184 -7.80 16.13 -0.86
CA SER A 184 -8.95 15.40 -0.33
C SER A 184 -10.28 15.71 -1.02
N ASN A 185 -10.41 16.89 -1.65
CA ASN A 185 -11.60 17.31 -2.40
C ASN A 185 -11.65 16.82 -3.85
N ASP A 186 -10.53 16.32 -4.39
CA ASP A 186 -10.42 15.77 -5.75
C ASP A 186 -10.14 14.25 -5.68
N SER A 187 -10.73 13.61 -4.67
CA SER A 187 -10.35 12.24 -4.32
C SER A 187 -10.77 11.30 -5.44
N PHE A 188 -9.77 10.70 -6.11
CA PHE A 188 -9.95 9.59 -7.05
C PHE A 188 -11.02 8.58 -6.58
N VAL A 189 -11.05 8.30 -5.28
CA VAL A 189 -12.01 7.39 -4.66
C VAL A 189 -13.46 7.78 -4.95
N GLN A 190 -13.84 9.06 -4.84
CA GLN A 190 -15.23 9.49 -5.09
C GLN A 190 -15.68 9.16 -6.53
N ASN A 191 -14.82 9.42 -7.51
CA ASN A 191 -15.11 9.08 -8.90
C ASN A 191 -15.14 7.57 -9.11
N TRP A 192 -14.17 6.85 -8.55
CA TRP A 192 -14.05 5.39 -8.64
C TRP A 192 -15.25 4.67 -8.04
N VAL A 193 -15.80 5.16 -6.91
CA VAL A 193 -17.01 4.58 -6.31
C VAL A 193 -18.26 4.92 -7.11
N SER A 194 -18.39 6.14 -7.66
CA SER A 194 -19.58 6.57 -8.41
C SER A 194 -19.80 5.80 -9.72
N THR A 195 -18.73 5.28 -10.32
CA THR A 195 -18.78 4.53 -11.59
C THR A 195 -19.44 3.15 -11.44
N SER A 196 -19.76 2.72 -10.21
CA SER A 196 -20.44 1.44 -9.92
C SER A 196 -21.97 1.50 -10.02
N ILE A 197 -22.54 2.66 -10.34
CA ILE A 197 -23.99 2.90 -10.40
C ILE A 197 -24.53 2.84 -11.84
N LEU A 198 -23.68 2.68 -12.85
CA LEU A 198 -24.04 2.50 -14.26
C LEU A 198 -23.77 1.06 -14.72
#